data_AF-A0A218KPJ3-F1
#
_entry.id   AF-A0A218KPJ3-F1
#
_cell.length_a   1.000
_cell.length_b   1.000
_cell.length_c   1.000
_cell.angle_alpha   90.00
_cell.angle_beta   90.00
_cell.angle_gamma   90.00
#
_symmetry.space_group_name_H-M   'P 1'
#
loop_
_entity.id
_entity.type
_entity.pdbx_description
1 polymer ?
#
loop_
_entity_poly.entity_id
_entity_poly.type
_entity_poly.pdbx_seq_one_letter_code
_entity_poly.pdbx_strand_id
1 'polypeptide(L)' 'MPEDRTKRGYLLPHPDNIASKDVVRIRTTIEKVDEDISERKNEHINLKNTFERFSFETFLNLWSNQR' A
#
# COMPACT_ATOMS: atom_id res chain seq x y z
N MET A 1 20.06 5.62 16.49
CA MET A 1 21.12 4.97 15.69
C MET A 1 21.04 5.50 14.26
N PRO A 2 22.15 5.62 13.52
CA PRO A 2 22.15 6.17 12.16
C PRO A 2 21.28 5.41 11.14
N GLU A 3 20.86 4.19 11.50
CA GLU A 3 20.07 3.30 10.67
C GLU A 3 18.64 3.07 11.17
N ASP A 4 18.12 3.92 12.06
CA ASP A 4 16.76 3.75 12.54
C ASP A 4 15.75 3.83 11.39
N ARG A 5 14.78 2.89 11.40
CA ARG A 5 13.77 2.76 10.36
C ARG A 5 12.37 2.94 10.94
N THR A 6 11.44 3.41 10.11
CA THR A 6 10.01 3.38 10.42
C THR A 6 9.53 1.93 10.50
N LYS A 7 8.33 1.70 11.04
CA LYS A 7 7.67 0.38 11.03
C LYS A 7 7.51 -0.21 9.62
N ARG A 8 7.51 0.64 8.58
CA ARG A 8 7.46 0.27 7.17
C ARG A 8 8.84 0.14 6.50
N GLY A 9 9.92 0.29 7.26
CA GLY A 9 11.29 0.09 6.78
C GLY A 9 11.96 1.32 6.15
N TYR A 10 11.33 2.50 6.17
CA TYR A 10 11.93 3.74 5.65
C TYR A 10 12.97 4.31 6.62
N LEU A 11 14.12 4.77 6.12
CA LEU A 11 15.17 5.36 6.94
C LEU A 11 14.71 6.70 7.55
N LEU A 12 14.96 6.88 8.84
CA LEU A 12 14.66 8.10 9.56
C LEU A 12 15.78 9.15 9.40
N PRO A 13 15.45 10.45 9.48
CA PRO A 13 16.45 11.51 9.58
C PRO A 13 17.29 11.35 10.85
N HIS A 14 18.59 11.59 10.74
CA HIS A 14 19.56 11.53 11.84
C HIS A 14 20.36 12.83 11.86
N PRO A 15 20.67 13.42 13.04
CA PRO A 15 21.40 14.68 13.15
C PRO A 15 22.80 14.67 12.51
N ASP A 16 23.41 13.49 12.37
CA ASP A 16 24.75 13.32 11.79
C ASP A 16 24.75 13.26 10.25
N ASN A 17 23.58 13.32 9.60
CA ASN A 17 23.52 13.28 8.15
C ASN A 17 23.81 14.65 7.53
N ILE A 18 24.69 14.67 6.55
CA ILE A 18 24.98 15.86 5.74
C ILE A 18 23.85 16.02 4.70
N ALA A 19 23.51 17.27 4.35
CA ALA A 19 22.40 17.59 3.44
C ALA A 19 22.37 16.77 2.13
N SER A 20 23.52 16.45 1.54
CA SER A 20 23.61 15.61 0.33
C SER A 20 23.12 14.17 0.56
N LYS A 21 23.42 13.58 1.72
CA LYS A 21 22.93 12.24 2.10
C LYS A 21 21.44 12.26 2.40
N ASP A 22 20.95 13.35 2.98
CA ASP A 22 19.52 13.52 3.26
C ASP A 22 18.68 13.59 1.99
N VAL A 23 19.14 14.31 0.95
CA VAL A 23 18.42 14.39 -0.34
C VAL A 23 18.32 13.02 -1.00
N VAL A 24 19.42 12.26 -1.03
CA VAL A 24 19.42 10.89 -1.58
C VAL A 24 18.47 10.00 -0.78
N ARG A 25 18.50 10.06 0.55
CA ARG A 25 17.60 9.29 1.42
C ARG A 25 16.15 9.64 1.17
N ILE A 26 15.80 10.92 1.11
CA ILE A 26 14.43 11.38 0.87
C ILE A 26 13.93 10.84 -0.47
N ARG A 27 14.74 10.95 -1.52
CA ARG A 27 14.41 10.40 -2.84
C ARG A 27 14.12 8.90 -2.77
N THR A 28 15.03 8.11 -2.20
CA THR A 28 14.85 6.65 -2.08
C THR A 28 13.63 6.29 -1.24
N THR A 29 13.34 7.04 -0.17
CA THR A 29 12.13 6.84 0.62
C THR A 29 10.87 7.13 -0.19
N ILE A 30 10.84 8.20 -0.99
CA ILE A 30 9.69 8.52 -1.86
C ILE A 30 9.46 7.40 -2.88
N GLU A 31 10.51 6.90 -3.53
CA GLU A 31 10.43 5.79 -4.49
C GLU A 31 9.83 4.53 -3.84
N LYS A 32 10.26 4.17 -2.62
CA LYS A 32 9.68 3.03 -1.89
C LYS A 32 8.24 3.25 -1.42
N VAL A 33 7.87 4.49 -1.10
CA VAL A 33 6.49 4.82 -0.72
C VAL A 33 5.57 4.68 -1.94
N ASP A 34 6.02 5.12 -3.11
CA ASP A 34 5.25 4.99 -4.35
C ASP A 34 5.00 3.52 -4.73
N GLU A 35 6.01 2.66 -4.54
CA GLU A 35 5.88 1.21 -4.74
C GLU A 35 4.86 0.58 -3.77
N ASP A 36 4.95 0.86 -2.46
CA ASP A 36 4.00 0.37 -1.43
C ASP A 36 2.55 0.85 -1.72
N ILE A 37 2.38 2.10 -2.15
CA ILE A 37 1.06 2.62 -2.54
C ILE A 37 0.52 1.88 -3.77
N SER A 38 1.36 1.66 -4.78
CA SER A 38 0.97 0.98 -6.01
C SER A 38 0.57 -0.47 -5.76
N GLU A 39 1.31 -1.19 -4.92
CA GLU A 39 1.00 -2.56 -4.50
C GLU A 39 -0.35 -2.62 -3.79
N ARG A 40 -0.53 -1.82 -2.74
CA ARG A 40 -1.81 -1.76 -1.99
C ARG A 40 -3.00 -1.37 -2.85
N LYS A 41 -2.80 -0.47 -3.81
CA LYS A 41 -3.86 -0.06 -4.73
C LYS A 41 -4.31 -1.24 -5.60
N ASN A 42 -3.38 -2.04 -6.10
CA ASN A 42 -3.69 -3.24 -6.88
C ASN A 42 -4.40 -4.29 -6.03
N GLU A 43 -3.93 -4.54 -4.80
CA GLU A 43 -4.61 -5.44 -3.85
C GLU A 43 -6.05 -5.00 -3.58
N HIS A 44 -6.25 -3.70 -3.32
CA HIS A 44 -7.57 -3.14 -3.08
C HIS A 44 -8.50 -3.29 -4.30
N ILE A 45 -8.00 -3.05 -5.52
CA ILE A 45 -8.78 -3.24 -6.75
C ILE A 45 -9.22 -4.70 -6.89
N ASN A 46 -8.32 -5.65 -6.65
CA ASN A 46 -8.63 -7.08 -6.72
C ASN A 46 -9.68 -7.49 -5.68
N LEU A 47 -9.53 -7.03 -4.43
CA LEU A 47 -10.49 -7.28 -3.36
C LEU A 47 -11.86 -6.69 -3.68
N LYS A 48 -11.90 -5.45 -4.18
CA LYS A 48 -13.13 -4.78 -4.57
C LYS A 48 -13.87 -5.54 -5.67
N ASN A 49 -13.17 -5.94 -6.74
CA ASN A 49 -13.76 -6.70 -7.84
C ASN A 49 -14.31 -8.05 -7.36
N THR A 50 -13.59 -8.73 -6.46
CA THR A 50 -14.02 -10.00 -5.88
C THR A 50 -15.28 -9.83 -5.02
N PHE A 51 -15.32 -8.77 -4.23
CA PHE A 51 -16.49 -8.43 -3.40
C PHE A 51 -17.71 -8.09 -4.26
N GLU A 52 -17.55 -7.27 -5.30
CA GLU A 52 -18.64 -6.93 -6.23
C GLU A 52 -19.22 -8.19 -6.89
N ARG A 53 -18.35 -9.08 -7.38
CA ARG A 53 -18.77 -10.38 -7.93
C ARG A 53 -19.53 -11.23 -6.92
N PHE A 54 -18.99 -11.39 -5.70
CA PHE A 54 -19.64 -12.15 -4.63
C PHE A 54 -21.02 -11.57 -4.28
N SER A 55 -21.13 -10.24 -4.19
CA SER A 55 -22.39 -9.57 -3.90
C SER A 55 -23.44 -9.82 -4.99
N PHE A 56 -23.02 -9.80 -6.26
CA PHE A 56 -23.89 -10.07 -7.40
C PHE A 56 -24.36 -11.53 -7.44
N GLU A 57 -23.46 -12.49 -7.23
CA GLU A 57 -23.81 -13.92 -7.16
C GLU A 57 -24.78 -14.20 -5.99
N THR A 58 -24.54 -13.56 -4.84
CA THR A 58 -25.45 -13.65 -3.67
C THR A 58 -26.84 -13.09 -4.01
N PHE A 59 -26.90 -11.94 -4.66
CA PHE A 59 -28.16 -11.34 -5.11
C PHE A 59 -28.94 -12.27 -6.04
N LEU A 60 -28.27 -12.86 -7.05
CA LEU A 60 -28.90 -13.79 -7.97
C LEU A 60 -29.45 -15.04 -7.26
N ASN A 61 -28.68 -15.61 -6.33
CA ASN A 61 -29.10 -16.78 -5.54
C ASN A 61 -30.33 -16.50 -4.68
N LEU A 62 -30.43 -15.30 -4.10
CA LEU A 62 -31.62 -14.89 -3.34
C LEU A 62 -32.85 -14.77 -4.25
N TRP A 63 -32.68 -14.22 -5.45
CA TRP A 63 -33.78 -14.06 -6.41
C TRP A 63 -34.23 -15.39 -7.02
N SER A 64 -33.30 -16.31 -7.31
CA SER A 64 -33.63 -17.64 -7.83
C SER A 64 -34.37 -18.52 -6.83
N ASN A 65 -34.11 -18.34 -5.53
CA ASN A 65 -34.75 -19.09 -4.43
C ASN A 65 -36.09 -18.48 -3.97
N GLN A 66 -36.55 -17.36 -4.56
CA GLN A 66 -37.86 -16.76 -4.29
C GLN A 66 -38.98 -17.23 -5.24
N ARG A 67 -38.70 -18.16 -6.15
CA ARG A 67 -39.68 -18.88 -6.98
C ARG A 67 -39.84 -20.31 -6.48
#